data_AF-A0A6N2Z242-F1
#
_entry.id   AF-A0A6N2Z242-F1
#
_cell.length_a   1.000
_cell.length_b   1.000
_cell.length_c   1.000
_cell.angle_alpha   90.00
_cell.angle_beta   90.00
_cell.angle_gamma   90.00
#
_symmetry.space_group_name_H-M   'P 1'
#
loop_
_entity.id
_entity.type
_entity.pdbx_description
1 polymer ?
#
loop_
_entity_poly.entity_id
_entity_poly.type
_entity_poly.pdbx_seq_one_letter_code
_entity_poly.pdbx_strand_id
1 'polypeptide(L)' 'MLLEEAKVKEVKFDLGQSEYMLKVGKTCWGDVGIAVYQEGYFIGLLDSLFAEAHEEPLISIARRIKKDASLLDEVYA' A
#
# COMPACT_ATOMS: atom_id res chain seq x y z
N MET A 1 12.04 -9.46 4.24
CA MET A 1 11.64 -10.65 5.05
C MET A 1 10.48 -10.34 6.01
N LEU A 2 10.44 -9.20 6.70
CA LEU A 2 9.36 -8.84 7.65
C LEU A 2 7.96 -8.61 7.04
N LEU A 3 7.83 -8.01 5.86
CA LEU A 3 6.53 -7.82 5.18
C LEU A 3 5.89 -9.14 4.69
N GLU A 4 6.69 -10.15 4.33
CA GLU A 4 6.16 -11.49 3.99
C GLU A 4 5.59 -12.23 5.20
N GLU A 5 6.17 -11.97 6.37
CA GLU A 5 5.79 -12.52 7.67
C GLU A 5 4.67 -11.71 8.35
N ALA A 6 4.29 -10.55 7.79
CA ALA A 6 3.24 -9.72 8.34
C ALA A 6 1.91 -10.49 8.40
N LYS A 7 1.28 -10.48 9.58
CA LYS A 7 -0.03 -11.12 9.82
C LYS A 7 -1.14 -10.54 8.96
N VAL A 8 -1.03 -9.27 8.60
CA VAL A 8 -2.00 -8.55 7.77
C VAL A 8 -1.34 -8.28 6.42
N LYS A 9 -1.84 -8.95 5.39
CA LYS A 9 -1.33 -8.85 4.01
C LYS A 9 -2.20 -8.00 3.09
N GLU A 10 -3.37 -7.59 3.58
CA GLU A 10 -4.33 -6.80 2.84
C GLU A 10 -5.10 -5.89 3.80
N VAL A 11 -5.34 -4.63 3.40
CA VAL A 11 -6.19 -3.68 4.11
C VAL A 11 -7.05 -2.93 3.10
N LYS A 12 -8.36 -2.99 3.30
CA LYS A 12 -9.35 -2.17 2.58
C LYS A 12 -9.69 -0.91 3.36
N PHE A 13 -9.90 0.19 2.66
CA PHE A 13 -10.24 1.46 3.27
C PHE A 13 -10.89 2.44 2.30
N ASP A 14 -11.87 3.21 2.77
CA ASP A 14 -12.49 4.27 1.95
C ASP A 14 -11.72 5.59 2.06
N LEU A 15 -11.58 6.29 0.94
CA LEU A 15 -11.06 7.65 0.81
C LEU A 15 -11.95 8.45 -0.16
N GLY A 16 -12.66 9.46 0.36
CA GLY A 16 -13.65 10.21 -0.42
C GLY A 16 -14.81 9.31 -0.85
N GLN A 17 -15.06 9.22 -2.16
CA GLN A 17 -16.10 8.36 -2.75
C GLN A 17 -15.54 7.06 -3.33
N SER A 18 -14.28 6.70 -3.03
CA SER A 18 -13.64 5.52 -3.59
C SER A 18 -13.19 4.52 -2.52
N GLU A 19 -13.33 3.22 -2.82
CA GLU A 19 -12.72 2.12 -2.08
C GLU A 19 -11.27 1.92 -2.55
N TYR A 20 -10.35 1.87 -1.60
CA TYR A 20 -8.96 1.50 -1.84
C TYR A 20 -8.59 0.20 -1.12
N MET A 21 -7.63 -0.52 -1.67
CA MET A 21 -7.03 -1.69 -1.05
C MET A 21 -5.51 -1.63 -1.17
N LEU A 22 -4.82 -1.82 -0.05
CA LEU A 22 -3.38 -2.06 -0.02
C LEU A 22 -3.13 -3.55 0.13
N LYS A 23 -2.21 -4.10 -0.66
CA LYS A 23 -1.83 -5.50 -0.61
C LYS A 23 -0.33 -5.66 -0.63
N VAL A 24 0.21 -6.43 0.30
CA VAL A 24 1.62 -6.83 0.26
C VAL A 24 1.79 -7.89 -0.81
N GLY A 25 2.72 -7.66 -1.74
CA GLY A 25 3.03 -8.57 -2.83
C GLY A 25 4.53 -8.63 -3.12
N LYS A 26 4.94 -9.65 -3.88
CA LYS A 26 6.27 -9.71 -4.49
C LYS A 26 6.20 -9.18 -5.91
N THR A 27 7.12 -8.30 -6.27
CA THR A 27 7.35 -7.91 -7.67
C THR A 27 7.96 -9.08 -8.44
N CYS A 28 7.97 -8.99 -9.77
CA CYS A 28 8.62 -9.98 -10.63
C CYS A 28 10.15 -10.00 -10.47
N TRP A 29 10.74 -9.00 -9.80
CA TRP A 29 12.17 -8.93 -9.48
C TRP A 29 12.52 -9.50 -8.10
N GLY A 30 11.50 -9.94 -7.34
CA GLY A 30 11.68 -10.56 -6.03
C GLY A 30 11.56 -9.59 -4.85
N ASP A 31 11.41 -8.29 -5.12
CA ASP A 31 11.22 -7.27 -4.09
C ASP A 31 9.82 -7.34 -3.49
N VAL A 32 9.72 -7.05 -2.18
CA VAL A 32 8.43 -6.99 -1.50
C VAL A 32 7.94 -5.54 -1.52
N GLY A 33 6.75 -5.32 -2.06
CA GLY A 33 6.13 -4.01 -2.20
C GLY A 33 4.66 -4.00 -1.77
N ILE A 34 4.07 -2.81 -1.79
CA ILE A 34 2.65 -2.60 -1.51
C ILE A 34 1.96 -2.23 -2.81
N ALA A 35 1.12 -3.14 -3.31
CA ALA A 35 0.23 -2.89 -4.42
C ALA A 35 -1.00 -2.11 -3.94
N VAL A 36 -1.37 -1.09 -4.71
CA VAL A 36 -2.54 -0.27 -4.45
C VAL A 36 -3.61 -0.58 -5.50
N TYR A 37 -4.82 -0.81 -5.02
CA TYR A 37 -6.00 -0.99 -5.85
C TYR A 37 -7.04 0.07 -5.51
N GLN A 38 -7.74 0.56 -6.53
CA GLN A 38 -8.91 1.43 -6.40
C GLN A 38 -10.10 0.76 -7.09
N GLU A 39 -11.22 0.63 -6.40
CA GLU A 39 -12.42 -0.09 -6.90
C GLU A 39 -12.10 -1.51 -7.42
N GLY A 40 -11.12 -2.17 -6.81
CA GLY A 40 -10.64 -3.50 -7.22
C GLY A 40 -9.68 -3.52 -8.42
N TYR A 41 -9.41 -2.38 -9.06
CA TYR A 41 -8.44 -2.26 -10.14
C TYR A 41 -7.07 -1.88 -9.61
N PHE A 42 -6.03 -2.58 -10.07
CA PHE A 42 -4.65 -2.22 -9.75
C PHE A 42 -4.31 -0.85 -10.35
N ILE A 43 -3.84 0.08 -9.52
CA ILE A 43 -3.50 1.44 -9.96
C ILE A 43 -2.00 1.76 -9.84
N GLY A 44 -1.24 0.98 -9.06
CA GLY A 44 0.21 1.15 -8.99
C GLY A 44 0.83 0.53 -7.74
N LEU A 45 2.11 0.82 -7.55
CA LEU A 45 2.90 0.41 -6.39
C LEU A 45 3.25 1.65 -5.56
N LEU A 46 3.29 1.51 -4.24
CA LEU A 46 3.91 2.52 -3.37
C LEU A 46 5.42 2.27 -3.35
N ASP A 47 6.18 3.05 -4.13
CA ASP A 47 7.63 2.97 -4.19
C ASP A 47 8.29 4.06 -3.32
N SER A 48 9.40 3.73 -2.65
CA SER A 48 10.31 4.63 -1.92
C SER A 48 9.92 5.13 -0.51
N LEU A 49 8.77 5.74 -0.23
CA LEU A 49 8.48 6.30 1.12
C LEU A 49 8.32 5.23 2.22
N PHE A 50 8.02 3.98 1.84
CA PHE A 50 7.87 2.85 2.77
C PHE A 50 9.07 1.89 2.76
N ALA A 51 10.13 2.19 2.00
CA ALA A 51 11.35 1.39 1.98
C ALA A 51 12.12 1.44 3.32
N GLU A 52 12.02 2.55 4.07
CA GLU A 52 12.48 2.58 5.48
C GLU A 52 11.47 1.91 6.44
N ALA A 53 10.21 1.82 6.02
CA ALA A 53 9.08 1.34 6.80
C ALA A 53 8.76 -0.14 6.55
N HIS A 54 9.77 -0.96 6.23
CA HIS A 54 9.60 -2.42 6.11
C HIS A 54 9.01 -3.09 7.37
N GLU A 55 8.93 -2.36 8.49
CA GLU A 55 8.32 -2.76 9.76
C GLU A 55 6.93 -2.13 10.03
N GLU A 56 6.47 -1.16 9.23
CA GLU A 56 5.18 -0.49 9.48
C GLU A 56 4.00 -1.40 9.06
N PRO A 57 3.01 -1.64 9.94
CA PRO A 57 1.83 -2.41 9.57
C PRO A 57 1.02 -1.71 8.46
N LEU A 58 0.51 -2.48 7.49
CA LEU A 58 -0.39 -1.97 6.43
C LEU A 58 -1.53 -1.08 6.94
N ILE A 59 -2.06 -1.38 8.14
CA ILE A 59 -3.13 -0.61 8.78
C ILE A 59 -2.69 0.82 9.07
N SER A 60 -1.44 1.01 9.49
CA SER A 60 -0.89 2.34 9.78
C SER A 60 -0.70 3.14 8.49
N ILE A 61 -0.21 2.48 7.44
CA ILE A 61 -0.10 3.03 6.08
C ILE A 61 -1.46 3.51 5.57
N ALA A 62 -2.48 2.66 5.63
CA ALA A 62 -3.85 3.04 5.24
C ALA A 62 -4.37 4.24 6.05
N ARG A 63 -4.09 4.31 7.36
CA ARG A 63 -4.47 5.45 8.20
C ARG A 63 -3.76 6.74 7.82
N ARG A 64 -2.48 6.67 7.41
CA ARG A 64 -1.73 7.83 6.93
C ARG A 64 -2.32 8.35 5.62
N ILE A 65 -2.59 7.46 4.67
CA ILE A 65 -3.25 7.81 3.40
C ILE A 65 -4.63 8.43 3.63
N LYS A 66 -5.40 7.92 4.61
CA LYS A 66 -6.69 8.55 4.98
C LYS A 66 -6.55 9.98 5.50
N LYS A 67 -5.42 10.30 6.16
CA LYS A 67 -5.16 11.64 6.69
C LYS A 67 -4.56 12.57 5.64
N ASP A 68 -3.80 12.00 4.71
CA ASP A 68 -3.06 12.72 3.67
C ASP A 68 -3.14 11.94 2.35
N ALA A 69 -4.06 12.37 1.49
CA ALA A 69 -4.30 11.74 0.20
C ALA A 69 -3.16 11.97 -0.81
N SER A 70 -2.29 12.98 -0.59
CA SER A 70 -1.15 13.25 -1.49
C SER A 70 -0.13 12.11 -1.52
N LEU A 71 -0.15 11.24 -0.52
CA LEU A 71 0.64 10.00 -0.50
C LEU A 71 0.28 9.02 -1.63
N LEU A 72 -0.88 9.19 -2.29
CA LEU A 72 -1.24 8.42 -3.47
C LEU A 72 -0.71 9.01 -4.78
N ASP A 73 -0.21 10.24 -4.79
CA ASP A 73 0.32 10.87 -6.01
C ASP A 73 1.53 10.08 -6.55
N GLU A 74 2.30 9.46 -5.67
CA GLU A 74 3.43 8.57 -6.02
C GLU A 74 3.00 7.27 -6.70
N VAL A 75 1.74 6.84 -6.52
CA VAL A 75 1.19 5.64 -7.17
C VAL A 75 0.90 5.92 -8.65
N TYR A 76 0.56 7.17 -8.97
CA TYR A 76 0.21 7.61 -10.33
C TYR A 76 1.37 8.22 -11.11
N ALA A 77 2.52 8.47 -10.46
CA ALA A 77 3.72 9.08 -11.05
C ALA A 77 4.55 8.09 -11.86
#